data_AF-A0A7W8LLZ4-F1
#
_entry.id   AF-A0A7W8LLZ4-F1
#
_cell.length_a   1.000
_cell.length_b   1.000
_cell.length_c   1.000
_cell.angle_alpha   90.00
_cell.angle_beta   90.00
_cell.angle_gamma   90.00
#
_symmetry.space_group_name_H-M   'P 1'
#
loop_
_entity.id
_entity.type
_entity.pdbx_description
1 polymer ?
#
loop_
_entity_poly.entity_id
_entity_poly.type
_entity_poly.pdbx_seq_one_letter_code
_entity_poly.pdbx_strand_id
1 'polypeptide(L)'
;MKRSIFIFGLITFLSFSPLFAQQVADSSQAGSDSQDAFAIIPNLEPEEVRDIESSRTKVIFKTNVKNCRISLNHEFQGYSKLSLLNLVEGFYLLRADKEGYDYQEKFVYVERGKEKTFYIELEPNEETKKKLEARANAQSEAKATSQAEEPKAEAEPEVSTAADQSIGDIQ
;
A
#
# COMPACT_ATOMS: atom_id res chain seq x y z
N MET A 1 -8.98 21.18 53.15
CA MET A 1 -8.07 20.56 54.14
C MET A 1 -7.69 19.16 53.67
N LYS A 2 -6.39 18.88 53.63
CA LYS A 2 -5.74 17.65 53.13
C LYS A 2 -5.88 16.50 54.12
N ARG A 3 -6.04 15.25 53.65
CA ARG A 3 -5.39 14.05 54.24
C ARG A 3 -5.09 13.02 53.14
N SER A 4 -3.82 12.98 52.74
CA SER A 4 -3.20 11.89 51.99
C SER A 4 -3.05 10.66 52.89
N ILE A 5 -3.30 9.47 52.33
CA ILE A 5 -2.91 8.20 52.94
C ILE A 5 -1.93 7.54 51.98
N PHE A 6 -0.66 7.53 52.38
CA PHE A 6 0.41 6.74 51.78
C PHE A 6 0.39 5.36 52.47
N ILE A 7 0.24 4.27 51.70
CA ILE A 7 0.50 2.92 52.19
C ILE A 7 1.71 2.39 51.44
N PHE A 8 2.80 2.27 52.20
CA PHE A 8 4.06 1.65 51.86
C PHE A 8 3.87 0.13 51.84
N GLY A 9 3.89 -0.48 50.66
CA GLY A 9 3.81 -1.93 50.46
C GLY A 9 5.20 -2.54 50.33
N LEU A 10 5.57 -3.27 51.38
CA LEU A 10 6.77 -4.08 51.62
C LEU A 10 7.22 -4.94 50.41
N ILE A 11 8.45 -4.72 49.93
CA ILE A 11 9.12 -5.57 48.93
C ILE A 11 9.84 -6.70 49.65
N THR A 12 9.34 -7.93 49.53
CA THR A 12 10.08 -9.15 49.91
C THR A 12 10.81 -9.71 48.69
N PHE A 13 12.12 -9.53 48.68
CA PHE A 13 13.07 -10.25 47.81
C PHE A 13 13.50 -11.55 48.52
N LEU A 14 13.25 -12.72 47.90
CA LEU A 14 13.84 -14.05 48.16
C LEU A 14 13.23 -14.96 47.08
N SER A 15 13.92 -15.75 46.26
CA SER A 15 15.30 -16.24 46.25
C SER A 15 15.58 -16.78 44.83
N PHE A 16 16.75 -16.42 44.29
CA PHE A 16 17.27 -16.86 42.99
C PHE A 16 17.93 -18.24 43.14
N SER A 17 17.56 -19.22 42.30
CA SER A 17 18.45 -20.30 41.84
C SER A 17 17.78 -21.11 40.72
N PRO A 18 18.21 -21.00 39.46
CA PRO A 18 18.04 -22.07 38.50
C PRO A 18 19.25 -23.03 38.60
N LEU A 19 19.07 -24.12 39.33
CA LEU A 19 19.92 -25.32 39.23
C LEU A 19 19.43 -26.14 38.04
N PHE A 20 19.97 -25.88 36.86
CA PHE A 20 19.76 -26.75 35.70
C PHE A 20 21.08 -26.94 34.96
N ALA A 21 21.88 -27.87 35.47
CA ALA A 21 22.95 -28.50 34.73
C ALA A 21 22.46 -29.88 34.30
N GLN A 22 22.03 -30.02 33.05
CA GLN A 22 21.85 -31.34 32.45
C GLN A 22 22.14 -31.29 30.94
N GLN A 23 23.44 -31.37 30.67
CA GLN A 23 24.06 -32.28 29.71
C GLN A 23 23.14 -32.90 28.65
N VAL A 24 23.28 -32.42 27.40
CA VAL A 24 23.04 -33.22 26.19
C VAL A 24 24.16 -32.90 25.21
N ALA A 25 25.24 -33.66 25.32
CA ALA A 25 26.31 -33.69 24.32
C ALA A 25 26.24 -35.08 23.67
N ASP A 26 25.36 -35.23 22.68
CA ASP A 26 25.62 -36.02 21.48
C ASP A 26 24.43 -35.86 20.51
N SER A 27 24.69 -35.26 19.35
CA SER A 27 23.93 -35.50 18.11
C SER A 27 24.68 -34.85 16.97
N SER A 28 25.69 -35.58 16.51
CA SER A 28 26.23 -35.45 15.17
C SER A 28 25.15 -35.90 14.18
N GLN A 29 24.31 -34.98 13.72
CA GLN A 29 23.55 -35.16 12.48
C GLN A 29 23.64 -33.89 11.63
N ALA A 30 24.41 -34.02 10.55
CA ALA A 30 24.30 -33.22 9.37
C ALA A 30 22.83 -33.21 8.90
N GLY A 31 22.25 -32.02 8.82
CA GLY A 31 20.88 -31.78 8.38
C GLY A 31 20.73 -30.34 7.92
N SER A 32 21.03 -30.13 6.63
CA SER A 32 20.48 -29.10 5.73
C SER A 32 20.06 -27.74 6.31
N ASP A 33 20.86 -26.71 6.01
CA ASP A 33 20.42 -25.51 5.27
C ASP A 33 18.94 -25.12 5.41
N SER A 34 18.54 -24.66 6.59
CA SER A 34 17.19 -24.14 6.83
C SER A 34 17.17 -23.05 7.91
N GLN A 35 18.13 -22.12 7.86
CA GLN A 35 18.17 -20.97 8.78
C GLN A 35 18.12 -19.58 8.14
N ASP A 36 17.89 -19.46 6.82
CA ASP A 36 17.84 -18.15 6.14
C ASP A 36 16.49 -17.88 5.45
N ALA A 37 15.38 -18.10 6.15
CA ALA A 37 14.06 -17.69 5.66
C ALA A 37 13.30 -16.76 6.62
N PHE A 38 13.96 -16.23 7.66
CA PHE A 38 13.50 -14.98 8.25
C PHE A 38 13.86 -13.88 7.26
N ALA A 39 12.98 -13.65 6.28
CA ALA A 39 13.06 -12.47 5.44
C ALA A 39 13.25 -11.27 6.36
N ILE A 40 14.43 -10.64 6.28
CA ILE A 40 14.73 -9.41 7.02
C ILE A 40 13.77 -8.38 6.43
N ILE A 41 12.64 -8.17 7.09
CA ILE A 41 11.65 -7.19 6.65
C ILE A 41 12.37 -5.83 6.66
N PRO A 42 12.52 -5.16 5.51
CA PRO A 42 13.30 -3.94 5.45
C PRO A 42 12.58 -2.83 6.20
N ASN A 43 13.37 -1.98 6.88
CA ASN A 43 12.87 -0.74 7.44
C ASN A 43 12.63 0.25 6.29
N LEU A 44 11.42 0.82 6.22
CA LEU A 44 11.07 1.81 5.23
C LEU A 44 11.43 3.20 5.75
N GLU A 45 12.32 3.86 5.02
CA GLU A 45 12.65 5.25 5.28
C GLU A 45 11.51 6.18 4.83
N PRO A 46 11.25 7.27 5.56
CA PRO A 46 10.28 8.27 5.13
C PRO A 46 10.80 9.04 3.90
N GLU A 47 9.93 9.22 2.92
CA GLU A 47 10.13 10.10 1.76
C GLU A 47 10.30 11.56 2.20
N GLU A 48 9.50 11.97 3.19
CA GLU A 48 9.49 13.34 3.69
C GLU A 48 9.27 13.34 5.20
N VAL A 49 9.97 14.23 5.90
CA VAL A 49 9.81 14.47 7.34
C VAL A 49 9.60 15.97 7.57
N ARG A 50 8.54 16.33 8.28
CA ARG A 50 8.29 17.71 8.71
C ARG A 50 8.08 17.75 10.22
N ASP A 51 8.49 18.85 10.84
CA ASP A 51 8.15 19.12 12.24
C ASP A 51 6.71 19.60 12.38
N ILE A 52 6.03 19.12 13.42
CA ILE A 52 4.68 19.53 13.80
C ILE A 52 4.63 19.81 15.31
N GLU A 53 3.47 20.23 15.83
CA GLU A 53 3.26 20.38 17.27
C GLU A 53 3.78 19.15 18.02
N SER A 54 4.64 19.36 19.01
CA SER A 54 5.42 18.31 19.70
C SER A 54 4.57 17.24 20.40
N SER A 55 3.25 17.40 20.46
CA SER A 55 2.31 16.45 21.03
C SER A 55 1.61 15.56 20.01
N ARG A 56 1.68 15.88 18.71
CA ARG A 56 0.97 15.17 17.65
C ARG A 56 1.91 14.35 16.79
N THR A 57 1.35 13.40 16.07
CA THR A 57 2.02 12.64 15.01
C THR A 57 1.13 12.68 13.77
N LYS A 58 1.75 12.70 12.60
CA LYS A 58 1.03 12.56 11.34
C LYS A 58 1.81 11.64 10.43
N VAL A 59 1.15 10.62 9.90
CA VAL A 59 1.78 9.67 9.00
C VAL A 59 0.96 9.56 7.73
N ILE A 60 1.60 9.74 6.58
CA ILE A 60 0.96 9.68 5.27
C ILE A 60 1.51 8.48 4.52
N PHE A 61 0.64 7.58 4.06
CA PHE A 61 1.03 6.42 3.25
C PHE A 61 0.61 6.63 1.80
N LYS A 62 1.59 6.62 0.90
CA LYS A 62 1.42 6.74 -0.55
C LYS A 62 1.82 5.44 -1.24
N THR A 63 1.15 5.13 -2.35
CA THR A 63 1.41 3.93 -3.15
C THR A 63 1.38 4.26 -4.64
N ASN A 64 2.10 3.49 -5.46
CA ASN A 64 1.98 3.53 -6.93
C ASN A 64 0.59 3.06 -7.39
N VAL A 65 -0.01 2.10 -6.69
CA VAL A 65 -1.32 1.52 -7.00
C VAL A 65 -2.44 2.20 -6.22
N LYS A 66 -3.56 2.51 -6.88
CA LYS A 66 -4.77 3.08 -6.24
C LYS A 66 -5.59 2.01 -5.52
N ASN A 67 -6.31 2.41 -4.47
CA ASN A 67 -7.19 1.54 -3.68
C ASN A 67 -6.45 0.31 -3.12
N CYS A 68 -5.20 0.50 -2.70
CA CYS A 68 -4.41 -0.51 -1.99
C CYS A 68 -4.82 -0.53 -0.52
N ARG A 69 -4.99 -1.73 0.05
CA ARG A 69 -5.33 -1.94 1.46
C ARG A 69 -4.09 -1.71 2.31
N ILE A 70 -4.19 -0.85 3.33
CA ILE A 70 -3.11 -0.53 4.26
C ILE A 70 -3.47 -1.04 5.66
N SER A 71 -2.57 -1.81 6.25
CA SER A 71 -2.68 -2.33 7.62
C SER A 71 -1.42 -2.00 8.42
N LEU A 72 -1.58 -1.71 9.71
CA LEU A 72 -0.50 -1.53 10.68
C LEU A 72 -0.62 -2.58 11.77
N ASN A 73 0.45 -3.31 12.08
CA ASN A 73 0.45 -4.39 13.08
C ASN A 73 -0.69 -5.40 12.85
N HIS A 74 -0.93 -5.75 11.58
CA HIS A 74 -2.03 -6.62 11.11
C HIS A 74 -3.45 -6.05 11.28
N GLU A 75 -3.62 -4.82 11.78
CA GLU A 75 -4.90 -4.14 11.88
C GLU A 75 -5.13 -3.23 10.66
N PHE A 76 -6.31 -3.35 10.05
CA PHE A 76 -6.67 -2.57 8.88
C PHE A 76 -6.92 -1.10 9.24
N GLN A 77 -6.22 -0.19 8.56
CA GLN A 77 -6.31 1.25 8.81
C GLN A 77 -7.07 2.01 7.71
N GLY A 78 -7.09 1.48 6.48
CA GLY A 78 -7.76 2.11 5.35
C GLY A 78 -7.14 1.79 4.00
N TYR A 79 -7.42 2.64 3.01
CA TYR A 79 -6.90 2.48 1.65
C TYR A 79 -5.86 3.55 1.28
N SER A 80 -5.06 3.31 0.24
CA SER A 80 -4.02 4.21 -0.31
C SER A 80 -4.39 5.69 -0.29
N LYS A 81 -3.41 6.57 -0.03
CA LYS A 81 -3.60 8.00 0.32
C LYS A 81 -4.20 8.20 1.72
N LEU A 82 -3.86 7.29 2.63
CA LEU A 82 -4.25 7.33 4.01
C LEU A 82 -3.39 8.33 4.78
N SER A 83 -4.02 9.19 5.57
CA SER A 83 -3.35 10.04 6.55
C SER A 83 -3.83 9.62 7.93
N LEU A 84 -2.92 9.14 8.76
CA LEU A 84 -3.20 8.82 10.15
C LEU A 84 -2.68 9.93 11.06
N LEU A 85 -3.46 10.26 12.07
CA LEU A 85 -3.17 11.33 13.03
C LEU A 85 -3.08 10.73 14.43
N ASN A 86 -2.19 11.28 15.26
CA ASN A 86 -2.04 10.93 16.67
C ASN A 86 -1.74 9.43 16.91
N LEU A 87 -0.97 8.78 16.02
CA LEU A 87 -0.33 7.51 16.33
C LEU A 87 0.63 7.67 17.52
N VAL A 88 0.69 6.64 18.36
CA VAL A 88 1.69 6.53 19.40
C VAL A 88 3.07 6.40 18.75
N GLU A 89 4.09 6.99 19.36
CA GLU A 89 5.47 6.82 18.90
C GLU A 89 5.92 5.36 19.04
N GLY A 90 6.66 4.84 18.06
CA GLY A 90 7.08 3.45 18.07
C GLY A 90 7.25 2.84 16.68
N PHE A 91 7.56 1.54 16.68
CA PHE A 91 7.68 0.74 15.46
C PHE A 91 6.36 0.09 15.11
N TYR A 92 6.02 0.15 13.82
CA TYR A 92 4.84 -0.48 13.26
C TYR A 92 5.22 -1.37 12.09
N LEU A 93 4.61 -2.54 12.00
CA LEU A 93 4.65 -3.38 10.81
C LEU A 93 3.60 -2.88 9.83
N LEU A 94 4.04 -2.21 8.78
CA LEU A 94 3.22 -1.76 7.67
C LEU A 94 3.05 -2.90 6.66
N ARG A 95 1.79 -3.20 6.32
CA ARG A 95 1.44 -4.11 5.23
C ARG A 95 0.59 -3.39 4.19
N ALA A 96 1.03 -3.46 2.94
CA ALA A 96 0.29 -2.99 1.77
C ALA A 96 -0.14 -4.20 0.93
N ASP A 97 -1.43 -4.28 0.60
CA ASP A 97 -2.02 -5.43 -0.08
C ASP A 97 -3.01 -4.97 -1.16
N LYS A 98 -2.98 -5.61 -2.33
CA LYS A 98 -3.88 -5.33 -3.45
C LYS A 98 -3.98 -6.55 -4.35
N GLU A 99 -5.21 -6.90 -4.72
CA GLU A 99 -5.47 -7.96 -5.70
C GLU A 99 -4.77 -7.69 -7.04
N GLY A 100 -4.07 -8.71 -7.56
CA GLY A 100 -3.25 -8.63 -8.77
C GLY A 100 -1.83 -8.08 -8.54
N TYR A 101 -1.45 -7.82 -7.30
CA TYR A 101 -0.12 -7.36 -6.91
C TYR A 101 0.44 -8.22 -5.78
N ASP A 102 1.76 -8.24 -5.67
CA ASP A 102 2.45 -8.86 -4.55
C ASP A 102 2.33 -7.96 -3.31
N TYR A 103 2.02 -8.56 -2.17
CA TYR A 103 1.94 -7.83 -0.91
C TYR A 103 3.34 -7.41 -0.46
N GLN A 104 3.42 -6.26 0.21
CA GLN A 104 4.66 -5.74 0.76
C GLN A 104 4.52 -5.53 2.26
N GLU A 105 5.51 -6.00 3.02
CA GLU A 105 5.62 -5.78 4.46
C GLU A 105 6.91 -5.00 4.74
N LYS A 106 6.81 -3.93 5.54
CA LYS A 106 7.93 -3.07 5.92
C LYS A 106 7.78 -2.58 7.35
N PHE A 107 8.89 -2.38 8.05
CA PHE A 107 8.86 -1.68 9.34
C PHE A 107 8.87 -0.17 9.12
N VAL A 108 8.08 0.57 9.89
CA VAL A 108 8.12 2.04 9.91
C VAL A 108 8.25 2.54 11.35
N TYR A 109 9.09 3.57 11.53
CA TYR A 109 9.26 4.22 12.83
C TYR A 109 8.52 5.56 12.88
N VAL A 110 7.55 5.65 13.79
CA VAL A 110 6.76 6.85 14.05
C VAL A 110 7.39 7.65 15.18
N GLU A 111 7.72 8.90 14.89
CA GLU A 111 8.30 9.85 15.85
C GLU A 111 7.27 10.87 16.28
N ARG A 112 7.26 11.19 17.57
CA ARG A 112 6.43 12.24 18.14
C ARG A 112 6.86 13.63 17.64
N GLY A 113 5.88 14.48 17.37
CA GLY A 113 6.11 15.82 16.86
C GLY A 113 6.55 15.86 15.39
N LYS A 114 6.44 14.74 14.66
CA LYS A 114 6.81 14.65 13.25
C LYS A 114 5.62 14.28 12.37
N GLU A 115 5.58 14.89 11.20
CA GLU A 115 4.85 14.42 10.04
C GLU A 115 5.81 13.61 9.17
N LYS A 116 5.50 12.32 8.93
CA LYS A 116 6.29 11.45 8.05
C LYS A 116 5.45 10.96 6.88
N THR A 117 6.03 11.00 5.68
CA THR A 117 5.41 10.42 4.48
C THR A 117 6.18 9.18 4.09
N PHE A 118 5.49 8.05 3.89
CA PHE A 118 6.06 6.79 3.44
C PHE A 118 5.52 6.42 2.07
N TYR A 119 6.41 6.06 1.15
CA TYR A 119 6.05 5.59 -0.18
C TYR A 119 6.27 4.09 -0.31
N ILE A 120 5.26 3.36 -0.76
CA ILE A 120 5.30 1.91 -0.97
C ILE A 120 5.05 1.61 -2.44
N GLU A 121 6.00 0.91 -3.04
CA GLU A 121 5.89 0.39 -4.40
C GLU A 121 5.41 -1.06 -4.36
N LEU A 122 4.30 -1.34 -5.04
CA LEU A 122 3.78 -2.68 -5.25
C LEU A 122 4.08 -3.15 -6.67
N GLU A 123 4.50 -4.39 -6.80
CA GLU A 123 4.76 -5.03 -8.08
C GLU A 123 3.55 -5.88 -8.49
N PRO A 124 3.14 -5.86 -9.78
CA PRO A 124 2.11 -6.78 -10.26
C PRO A 124 2.56 -8.22 -10.06
N ASN A 125 1.63 -9.08 -9.66
CA ASN A 125 1.95 -10.50 -9.53
C ASN A 125 2.14 -11.17 -10.90
N GLU A 126 2.70 -12.37 -10.91
CA GLU A 126 3.00 -13.12 -12.14
C GLU A 126 1.78 -13.36 -13.04
N GLU A 127 0.59 -13.55 -12.45
CA GLU A 127 -0.65 -13.73 -13.20
C GLU A 127 -1.05 -12.44 -13.94
N THR A 128 -0.96 -11.31 -13.24
CA THR A 128 -1.30 -10.00 -13.80
C THR A 128 -0.30 -9.58 -14.87
N LYS A 129 0.99 -9.86 -14.67
CA LYS A 129 2.04 -9.64 -15.69
C LYS A 129 1.69 -10.35 -17.00
N LYS A 130 1.43 -11.66 -16.96
CA LYS A 130 1.05 -12.46 -18.15
C LYS A 130 -0.19 -11.91 -18.85
N LYS A 131 -1.20 -11.50 -18.08
CA LYS A 131 -2.44 -10.93 -18.62
C LYS A 131 -2.21 -9.58 -19.31
N LEU A 132 -1.31 -8.75 -18.78
CA LEU A 132 -0.94 -7.46 -19.37
C LEU A 132 -0.18 -7.65 -20.69
N GLU A 133 0.77 -8.59 -20.73
CA GLU A 133 1.52 -8.93 -21.94
C GLU A 133 0.61 -9.43 -23.07
N ALA A 134 -0.33 -10.34 -22.76
CA ALA A 134 -1.29 -10.85 -23.73
C ALA A 134 -2.18 -9.73 -24.33
N ARG A 135 -2.57 -8.75 -23.51
CA ARG A 135 -3.36 -7.59 -23.98
C ARG A 135 -2.55 -6.64 -24.85
N ALA A 136 -1.29 -6.40 -24.51
CA ALA A 136 -0.41 -5.53 -25.30
C ALA A 136 -0.21 -6.09 -26.72
N ASN A 137 0.01 -7.40 -26.83
CA ASN A 137 0.17 -8.06 -28.13
C ASN A 137 -1.12 -7.97 -28.97
N ALA A 138 -2.28 -8.29 -28.39
CA ALA A 138 -3.57 -8.22 -29.10
C ALA A 138 -3.92 -6.80 -29.59
N GLN A 139 -3.56 -5.75 -28.84
CA GLN A 139 -3.80 -4.36 -29.25
C GLN A 139 -2.88 -3.92 -30.40
N SER A 140 -1.67 -4.45 -30.48
CA SER A 140 -0.75 -4.16 -31.58
C SER A 140 -1.26 -4.71 -32.92
N GLU A 141 -1.94 -5.86 -32.91
CA GLU A 141 -2.55 -6.47 -34.09
C GLU A 141 -3.82 -5.73 -34.54
N ALA A 142 -4.69 -5.33 -33.60
CA ALA A 142 -5.92 -4.60 -33.93
C ALA A 142 -5.66 -3.21 -34.55
N LYS A 143 -4.55 -2.55 -34.17
CA LYS A 143 -4.19 -1.23 -34.71
C LYS A 143 -3.63 -1.29 -36.13
N ALA A 144 -3.06 -2.43 -36.55
CA ALA A 144 -2.56 -2.62 -37.91
C ALA A 144 -3.68 -2.77 -38.96
N THR A 145 -4.84 -3.28 -38.57
CA THR A 145 -5.99 -3.50 -39.49
C THR A 145 -6.83 -2.24 -39.72
N SER A 146 -6.82 -1.28 -38.79
CA SER A 146 -7.65 -0.06 -38.85
C SER A 146 -7.12 1.06 -39.77
N GLN A 147 -5.91 0.93 -40.34
CA GLN A 147 -5.31 1.95 -41.22
C GLN A 147 -5.38 1.59 -42.72
N ALA A 148 -6.05 0.49 -43.09
CA ALA A 148 -6.14 0.02 -44.46
C ALA A 148 -7.44 0.40 -45.20
N GLU A 149 -8.39 1.08 -44.54
CA GLU A 149 -9.70 1.41 -45.12
C GLU A 149 -9.97 2.92 -45.02
N GLU A 150 -9.24 3.69 -45.84
CA GLU A 150 -9.65 5.05 -46.22
C GLU A 150 -10.42 4.92 -47.55
N PRO A 151 -11.78 4.84 -47.55
CA PRO A 151 -12.53 4.88 -48.78
C PRO A 151 -12.41 6.27 -49.38
N LYS A 152 -11.65 6.33 -50.47
CA LYS A 152 -11.63 7.39 -51.48
C LYS A 152 -13.07 7.64 -51.95
N ALA A 153 -13.81 8.47 -51.21
CA ALA A 153 -15.14 8.93 -51.58
C ALA A 153 -15.00 10.01 -52.66
N GLU A 154 -15.15 9.50 -53.88
CA GLU A 154 -15.29 10.17 -55.17
C GLU A 154 -16.47 11.17 -55.17
N ALA A 155 -16.33 12.18 -56.02
CA ALA A 155 -17.07 13.42 -56.02
C ALA A 155 -18.50 13.35 -56.60
N GLU A 156 -19.30 14.36 -56.23
CA GLU A 156 -20.45 14.96 -56.95
C GLU A 156 -21.80 14.21 -57.04
N PRO A 157 -22.94 14.88 -57.37
CA PRO A 157 -23.16 16.32 -57.59
C PRO A 157 -24.31 16.95 -56.75
N GLU A 158 -24.35 18.28 -56.79
CA GLU A 158 -25.44 19.12 -56.30
C GLU A 158 -26.79 18.74 -56.93
N VAL A 159 -27.82 18.58 -56.09
CA VAL A 159 -29.22 18.57 -56.54
C VAL A 159 -30.01 19.58 -55.72
N SER A 160 -30.34 20.68 -56.37
CA SER A 160 -31.32 21.66 -55.93
C SER A 160 -32.69 21.00 -55.79
N THR A 161 -33.45 21.30 -54.75
CA THR A 161 -34.92 21.30 -54.84
C THR A 161 -35.51 22.30 -53.85
N ALA A 162 -36.26 23.25 -54.40
CA ALA A 162 -37.09 24.20 -53.68
C ALA A 162 -38.35 23.54 -53.11
N ALA A 163 -38.76 23.95 -51.92
CA ALA A 163 -40.13 23.90 -51.42
C ALA A 163 -40.21 24.91 -50.26
N ASP A 164 -40.78 26.09 -50.47
CA ASP A 164 -42.22 26.34 -50.32
C ASP A 164 -42.71 26.15 -48.88
N GLN A 165 -42.68 27.24 -48.11
CA GLN A 165 -43.45 27.38 -46.87
C GLN A 165 -44.16 28.74 -46.90
N SER A 166 -45.27 28.73 -47.63
CA SER A 166 -46.50 29.44 -47.28
C SER A 166 -47.06 28.93 -45.93
N ILE A 167 -47.99 29.68 -45.33
CA ILE A 167 -48.71 29.54 -44.04
C ILE A 167 -48.05 30.41 -42.95
N GLY A 168 -48.55 31.59 -42.53
CA GLY A 168 -49.90 32.11 -42.56
C GLY A 168 -50.68 31.64 -41.32
N ASP A 169 -50.70 32.43 -40.24
CA ASP A 169 -51.85 32.64 -39.33
C ASP A 169 -51.42 33.51 -38.12
N ILE A 170 -51.90 34.74 -37.99
CA ILE A 170 -53.16 35.22 -37.36
C ILE A 170 -52.97 35.52 -35.85
N GLN A 171 -53.59 36.64 -35.47
CA GLN A 171 -53.47 37.51 -34.29
C GLN A 171 -53.68 36.85 -32.92
#